data_AF-A0AAE0BQE9-F1
#
_entry.id   AF-A0AAE0BQE9-F1
#
_cell.length_a   1.000
_cell.length_b   1.000
_cell.length_c   1.000
_cell.angle_alpha   90.00
_cell.angle_beta   90.00
_cell.angle_gamma   90.00
#
_symmetry.space_group_name_H-M   'P 1'
#
loop_
_entity.id
_entity.type
_entity.pdbx_description
1 polymer ?
#
loop_
_entity_poly.entity_id
_entity_poly.type
_entity_poly.pdbx_seq_one_letter_code
_entity_poly.pdbx_strand_id
1 'polypeptide(L)'
;MPNISAVSTEHSSRSLVHRRQNVADKPVRPLAAFPDVRRRFEQRRNISQAAQFRRVHKPCSVSVTVPSAETSAADSEKPKKATFTDANFPLDPEGRVYHLGVKRGEVTNRILSVGDSDRARRLAGLLDPPVEGGDLFHAESSRGFNVYTGRKLGVPITIISTGMGIPMMDFVVRETRAIVEGQMAFMRLGTCGLIDATSPVGTVSVAAKGSVFVRREPDAFSDADVEPYRISLPIPCDETLSAIAVAELKEQMGDLSNVITGLNASADSFYSSQARQGAAFDDRNGGLMDELLGRYPGLTTLEMETFHLYDLARVSHGSVIASAAAIGLAQRKSNDFIDASRIAELEERAGEALLRTLVKCELENDDDGGCTDSSIRVW
;
A
#
# COMPACT_ATOMS: atom_id res chain seq x y z
N MET A 1 6.44 58.49 -27.14
CA MET A 1 7.41 59.50 -26.68
C MET A 1 7.00 59.99 -25.29
N PRO A 2 7.90 60.22 -24.32
CA PRO A 2 9.31 59.80 -24.26
C PRO A 2 9.79 59.17 -22.91
N ASN A 3 10.90 58.42 -23.03
CA ASN A 3 12.13 58.29 -22.21
C ASN A 3 12.08 58.10 -20.68
N ILE A 4 12.55 56.96 -20.14
CA ILE A 4 13.95 56.52 -19.88
C ILE A 4 14.65 57.33 -18.76
N SER A 5 14.94 56.65 -17.64
CA SER A 5 16.26 56.71 -17.00
C SER A 5 16.52 55.43 -16.20
N ALA A 6 17.71 54.87 -16.40
CA ALA A 6 18.27 53.74 -15.68
C ALA A 6 19.11 54.25 -14.49
N VAL A 7 19.13 53.50 -13.40
CA VAL A 7 20.20 53.56 -12.39
C VAL A 7 20.57 52.14 -11.99
N SER A 8 21.87 51.87 -12.04
CA SER A 8 22.57 50.63 -11.79
C SER A 8 23.16 50.55 -10.38
N THR A 9 23.64 49.34 -10.03
CA THR A 9 24.64 48.97 -8.99
C THR A 9 24.16 49.06 -7.53
N GLU A 10 24.41 48.10 -6.62
CA GLU A 10 25.61 47.25 -6.41
C GLU A 10 25.27 45.86 -5.85
N HIS A 11 26.11 44.87 -6.21
CA HIS A 11 26.26 43.59 -5.53
C HIS A 11 27.11 43.76 -4.27
N SER A 12 26.68 43.20 -3.14
CA SER A 12 27.55 42.90 -2.00
C SER A 12 27.44 41.43 -1.63
N SER A 13 28.49 40.70 -2.00
CA SER A 13 28.79 39.33 -1.63
C SER A 13 29.29 39.28 -0.18
N ARG A 14 28.64 38.45 0.65
CA ARG A 14 29.23 37.99 1.93
C ARG A 14 29.17 36.47 2.01
N SER A 15 30.36 35.90 1.89
CA SER A 15 30.76 34.52 2.16
C SER A 15 30.42 34.11 3.60
N LEU A 16 29.68 33.01 3.77
CA LEU A 16 29.58 32.30 5.04
C LEU A 16 30.60 31.15 5.05
N VAL A 17 31.70 31.44 5.74
CA VAL A 17 32.80 30.53 6.05
C VAL A 17 32.33 29.44 7.02
N HIS A 18 32.71 28.21 6.72
CA HIS A 18 32.62 27.03 7.58
C HIS A 18 33.05 27.30 9.04
N ARG A 19 32.15 27.05 9.99
CA ARG A 19 32.53 26.70 11.37
C ARG A 19 32.40 25.19 11.56
N ARG A 20 33.52 24.48 11.44
CA ARG A 20 33.71 23.17 12.07
C ARG A 20 33.78 23.40 13.58
N GLN A 21 32.79 22.91 14.33
CA GLN A 21 32.92 22.79 15.78
C GLN A 21 33.51 21.42 16.12
N ASN A 22 34.62 21.46 16.86
CA ASN A 22 35.29 20.33 17.46
C ASN A 22 34.34 19.62 18.45
N VAL A 23 34.04 18.36 18.18
CA VAL A 23 33.47 17.45 19.19
C VAL A 23 34.64 16.88 19.97
N ALA A 24 34.85 17.42 21.17
CA ALA A 24 35.80 16.88 22.13
C ALA A 24 35.22 15.63 22.80
N ASP A 25 36.11 14.64 23.00
CA ASP A 25 35.90 13.37 23.69
C ASP A 25 35.06 13.49 24.96
N LYS A 26 33.94 12.75 25.00
CA LYS A 26 33.25 12.38 26.25
C LYS A 26 33.40 10.87 26.46
N PRO A 27 33.77 10.41 27.66
CA PRO A 27 34.01 9.00 27.92
C PRO A 27 32.70 8.22 27.86
N VAL A 28 32.74 7.11 27.11
CA VAL A 28 31.67 6.09 27.05
C VAL A 28 31.52 5.47 28.43
N ARG A 29 30.34 5.62 29.06
CA ARG A 29 29.98 4.88 30.28
C ARG A 29 29.74 3.41 29.93
N PRO A 30 30.20 2.45 30.74
CA PRO A 30 29.96 1.04 30.48
C PRO A 30 28.46 0.70 30.61
N LEU A 31 27.97 -0.18 29.72
CA LEU A 31 26.62 -0.75 29.79
C LEU A 31 26.37 -1.32 31.19
N ALA A 32 25.32 -0.83 31.86
CA ALA A 32 24.84 -1.45 33.09
C ALA A 32 24.27 -2.84 32.76
N ALA A 33 24.70 -3.85 33.52
CA ALA A 33 24.24 -5.22 33.41
C ALA A 33 22.71 -5.31 33.61
N PHE A 34 22.04 -6.05 32.74
CA PHE A 34 20.62 -6.38 32.85
C PHE A 34 20.34 -7.12 34.17
N PRO A 35 19.35 -6.70 34.99
CA PRO A 35 18.94 -7.50 36.14
C PRO A 35 18.15 -8.74 35.70
N ASP A 36 18.56 -9.86 36.28
CA ASP A 36 18.09 -11.23 36.11
C ASP A 36 16.55 -11.36 36.22
N VAL A 37 15.89 -11.72 35.13
CA VAL A 37 14.44 -11.94 35.03
C VAL A 37 14.10 -13.33 35.60
N ARG A 38 14.32 -13.50 36.91
CA ARG A 38 13.86 -14.68 37.67
C ARG A 38 13.47 -14.29 39.09
N ARG A 39 12.43 -13.47 39.24
CA ARG A 39 11.70 -13.31 40.52
C ARG A 39 10.41 -12.51 40.30
N ARG A 40 9.42 -13.10 39.62
CA ARG A 40 8.02 -12.58 39.62
C ARG A 40 6.98 -13.60 39.14
N PHE A 41 7.21 -14.90 39.38
CA PHE A 41 6.22 -15.96 39.11
C PHE A 41 5.82 -16.80 40.34
N GLU A 42 6.31 -16.45 41.54
CA GLU A 42 5.97 -17.13 42.79
C GLU A 42 5.16 -16.20 43.71
N GLN A 43 3.96 -15.80 43.29
CA GLN A 43 3.00 -15.15 44.19
C GLN A 43 1.55 -15.19 43.69
N ARG A 44 1.10 -16.29 43.08
CA ARG A 44 -0.33 -16.58 42.86
C ARG A 44 -0.63 -18.09 42.89
N ARG A 45 -0.37 -18.74 44.02
CA ARG A 45 -1.02 -20.01 44.40
C ARG A 45 -1.23 -19.96 45.89
N ASN A 46 -2.48 -19.71 46.31
CA ASN A 46 -3.06 -20.10 47.60
C ASN A 46 -4.40 -19.38 47.79
N ILE A 47 -5.48 -19.90 47.20
CA ILE A 47 -6.81 -19.95 47.83
C ILE A 47 -7.51 -21.19 47.27
N SER A 48 -7.54 -22.27 48.05
CA SER A 48 -8.54 -23.32 47.92
C SER A 48 -9.39 -23.31 49.19
N GLN A 49 -10.69 -23.09 49.08
CA GLN A 49 -11.65 -23.61 50.04
C GLN A 49 -12.88 -24.13 49.31
N ALA A 50 -13.36 -25.26 49.83
CA ALA A 50 -14.31 -26.16 49.25
C ALA A 50 -15.76 -25.68 49.42
N ALA A 51 -16.63 -26.06 48.49
CA ALA A 51 -18.05 -26.26 48.74
C ALA A 51 -18.54 -27.46 47.92
N GLN A 52 -18.94 -28.51 48.62
CA GLN A 52 -19.58 -29.71 48.09
C GLN A 52 -20.97 -29.38 47.53
N PHE A 53 -21.30 -29.83 46.33
CA PHE A 53 -22.68 -30.14 45.96
C PHE A 53 -22.76 -31.41 45.12
N ARG A 54 -23.77 -32.23 45.45
CA ARG A 54 -23.99 -33.62 45.07
C ARG A 54 -24.24 -33.81 43.56
N ARG A 55 -23.70 -34.91 43.02
CA ARG A 55 -24.08 -35.52 41.73
C ARG A 55 -25.49 -36.11 41.81
N VAL A 56 -26.35 -35.80 40.84
CA VAL A 56 -27.26 -36.77 40.19
C VAL A 56 -27.51 -36.29 38.76
N HIS A 57 -27.03 -37.01 37.74
CA HIS A 57 -27.74 -37.23 36.47
C HIS A 57 -27.01 -38.31 35.65
N LYS A 58 -27.77 -39.35 35.28
CA LYS A 58 -27.36 -40.46 34.41
C LYS A 58 -27.12 -39.96 32.98
N PRO A 59 -26.06 -40.39 32.26
CA PRO A 59 -26.01 -40.23 30.82
C PRO A 59 -26.80 -41.35 30.14
N CYS A 60 -27.71 -40.97 29.25
CA CYS A 60 -28.42 -41.89 28.35
C CYS A 60 -27.50 -42.15 27.15
N SER A 61 -27.01 -43.38 26.99
CA SER A 61 -26.21 -43.79 25.84
C SER A 61 -27.12 -44.17 24.67
N VAL A 62 -27.14 -43.37 23.61
CA VAL A 62 -27.69 -43.77 22.31
C VAL A 62 -26.50 -44.12 21.42
N SER A 63 -26.32 -45.40 21.14
CA SER A 63 -25.36 -45.91 20.17
C SER A 63 -25.94 -45.78 18.77
N VAL A 64 -25.38 -44.90 17.95
CA VAL A 64 -25.63 -44.85 16.50
C VAL A 64 -24.46 -45.55 15.82
N THR A 65 -24.71 -46.74 15.27
CA THR A 65 -23.78 -47.46 14.40
C THR A 65 -23.84 -46.84 13.00
N VAL A 66 -22.73 -46.29 12.53
CA VAL A 66 -22.57 -45.83 11.15
C VAL A 66 -21.80 -46.92 10.37
N PRO A 67 -22.25 -47.37 9.18
CA PRO A 67 -21.54 -48.39 8.42
C PRO A 67 -20.21 -47.86 7.89
N SER A 68 -19.16 -48.67 7.98
CA SER A 68 -17.86 -48.40 7.36
C SER A 68 -17.96 -48.52 5.84
N ALA A 69 -17.90 -47.40 5.14
CA ALA A 69 -17.62 -47.38 3.71
C ALA A 69 -16.10 -47.45 3.53
N GLU A 70 -15.61 -48.54 2.93
CA GLU A 70 -14.28 -48.62 2.36
C GLU A 70 -14.20 -47.63 1.19
N THR A 71 -13.39 -46.58 1.33
CA THR A 71 -12.95 -45.76 0.21
C THR A 71 -11.44 -45.78 0.16
N SER A 72 -10.92 -46.22 -0.98
CA SER A 72 -9.51 -46.26 -1.31
C SER A 72 -8.87 -44.90 -1.10
N ALA A 73 -7.91 -44.84 -0.18
CA ALA A 73 -7.02 -43.69 -0.03
C ALA A 73 -6.15 -43.58 -1.28
N ALA A 74 -6.55 -42.70 -2.21
CA ALA A 74 -5.58 -42.09 -3.10
C ALA A 74 -4.76 -41.13 -2.23
N ASP A 75 -3.48 -41.48 -2.01
CA ASP A 75 -2.49 -40.58 -1.41
C ASP A 75 -2.44 -39.31 -2.26
N SER A 76 -3.10 -38.25 -1.80
CA SER A 76 -2.84 -36.91 -2.31
C SER A 76 -1.50 -36.47 -1.72
N GLU A 77 -0.43 -36.77 -2.45
CA GLU A 77 0.92 -36.31 -2.14
C GLU A 77 0.86 -34.78 -1.98
N LYS A 78 1.04 -34.29 -0.75
CA LYS A 78 1.08 -32.84 -0.48
C LYS A 78 2.15 -32.24 -1.40
N PRO A 79 1.87 -31.13 -2.11
CA PRO A 79 2.83 -30.54 -3.01
C PRO A 79 4.15 -30.30 -2.27
N LYS A 80 5.24 -30.84 -2.83
CA LYS A 80 6.58 -30.68 -2.26
C LYS A 80 6.87 -29.18 -2.16
N LYS A 81 7.26 -28.71 -0.97
CA LYS A 81 7.68 -27.32 -0.78
C LYS A 81 8.82 -27.00 -1.75
N ALA A 82 8.70 -25.92 -2.51
CA ALA A 82 9.72 -25.46 -3.42
C ALA A 82 11.07 -25.29 -2.69
N THR A 83 12.16 -25.64 -3.38
CA THR A 83 13.53 -25.49 -2.86
C THR A 83 14.05 -24.12 -3.27
N PHE A 84 14.31 -23.24 -2.30
CA PHE A 84 14.85 -21.90 -2.51
C PHE A 84 16.35 -21.88 -2.25
N THR A 85 17.11 -21.17 -3.07
CA THR A 85 18.59 -21.16 -3.02
C THR A 85 19.21 -19.81 -2.63
N ASP A 86 18.44 -18.72 -2.66
CA ASP A 86 18.86 -17.39 -2.23
C ASP A 86 17.93 -16.85 -1.13
N ALA A 87 18.52 -16.43 0.00
CA ALA A 87 17.78 -15.86 1.12
C ALA A 87 17.54 -14.35 0.99
N ASN A 88 18.33 -13.64 0.18
CA ASN A 88 18.16 -12.21 -0.05
C ASN A 88 17.05 -11.93 -1.06
N PHE A 89 16.97 -12.76 -2.10
CA PHE A 89 15.90 -12.68 -3.09
C PHE A 89 15.42 -14.08 -3.52
N PRO A 90 14.50 -14.69 -2.74
CA PRO A 90 14.09 -16.06 -2.96
C PRO A 90 13.24 -16.22 -4.23
N LEU A 91 13.76 -17.03 -5.16
CA LEU A 91 13.05 -17.54 -6.32
C LEU A 91 12.88 -19.05 -6.20
N ASP A 92 11.75 -19.57 -6.64
CA ASP A 92 11.56 -21.01 -6.79
C ASP A 92 12.33 -21.54 -8.03
N PRO A 93 12.45 -22.87 -8.23
CA PRO A 93 13.14 -23.43 -9.39
C PRO A 93 12.58 -23.00 -10.75
N GLU A 94 11.31 -22.59 -10.78
CA GLU A 94 10.61 -22.08 -11.98
C GLU A 94 10.79 -20.57 -12.19
N GLY A 95 11.53 -19.90 -11.30
CA GLY A 95 11.80 -18.46 -11.32
C GLY A 95 10.66 -17.59 -10.78
N ARG A 96 9.73 -18.16 -10.00
CA ARG A 96 8.64 -17.41 -9.37
C ARG A 96 9.12 -16.76 -8.08
N VAL A 97 8.64 -15.53 -7.87
CA VAL A 97 8.87 -14.77 -6.65
C VAL A 97 8.10 -15.35 -5.48
N TYR A 98 8.69 -15.23 -4.29
CA TYR A 98 8.24 -15.96 -3.10
C TYR A 98 6.84 -15.59 -2.61
N HIS A 99 6.44 -14.32 -2.68
CA HIS A 99 5.15 -13.87 -2.13
C HIS A 99 4.07 -13.74 -3.20
N LEU A 100 4.34 -13.13 -4.35
CA LEU A 100 3.34 -12.98 -5.41
C LEU A 100 3.15 -14.27 -6.22
N GLY A 101 4.12 -15.18 -6.22
CA GLY A 101 4.02 -16.46 -6.92
C GLY A 101 4.02 -16.34 -8.44
N VAL A 102 4.51 -15.23 -8.99
CA VAL A 102 4.60 -14.95 -10.43
C VAL A 102 6.05 -14.89 -10.92
N LYS A 103 6.28 -15.04 -12.21
CA LYS A 103 7.62 -15.00 -12.82
C LYS A 103 7.68 -14.09 -14.04
N ARG A 104 8.88 -13.91 -14.58
CA ARG A 104 9.09 -13.14 -15.83
C ARG A 104 8.13 -13.64 -16.93
N GLY A 105 7.50 -12.70 -17.63
CA GLY A 105 6.52 -12.96 -18.67
C GLY A 105 5.07 -13.10 -18.19
N GLU A 106 4.83 -13.13 -16.87
CA GLU A 106 3.49 -13.16 -16.26
C GLU A 106 3.07 -11.79 -15.68
N VAL A 107 3.98 -10.82 -15.63
CA VAL A 107 3.73 -9.44 -15.17
C VAL A 107 4.31 -8.49 -16.20
N THR A 108 3.56 -7.44 -16.53
CA THR A 108 3.95 -6.41 -17.50
C THR A 108 4.64 -5.23 -16.80
N ASN A 109 5.25 -4.34 -17.58
CA ASN A 109 5.86 -3.11 -17.07
C ASN A 109 4.86 -2.00 -16.73
N ARG A 110 3.56 -2.23 -16.90
CA ARG A 110 2.47 -1.28 -16.59
C ARG A 110 1.52 -1.93 -15.60
N ILE A 111 1.52 -1.45 -14.37
CA ILE A 111 0.85 -2.12 -13.25
C ILE A 111 -0.19 -1.21 -12.61
N LEU A 112 -1.43 -1.71 -12.52
CA LEU A 112 -2.48 -1.16 -11.68
C LEU A 112 -2.52 -1.93 -10.34
N SER A 113 -2.07 -1.29 -9.26
CA SER A 113 -2.18 -1.82 -7.90
C SER A 113 -3.52 -1.41 -7.28
N VAL A 114 -4.24 -2.38 -6.73
CA VAL A 114 -5.47 -2.15 -5.95
C VAL A 114 -5.42 -2.90 -4.63
N GLY A 115 -6.10 -2.40 -3.58
CA GLY A 115 -6.09 -3.09 -2.29
C GLY A 115 -6.88 -4.40 -2.29
N ASP A 116 -8.14 -4.33 -2.71
CA ASP A 116 -9.12 -5.42 -2.61
C ASP A 116 -9.07 -6.39 -3.80
N SER A 117 -9.17 -7.70 -3.52
CA SER A 117 -9.14 -8.75 -4.56
C SER A 117 -10.39 -8.74 -5.44
N ASP A 118 -11.56 -8.43 -4.87
CA ASP A 118 -12.79 -8.32 -5.66
C ASP A 118 -12.75 -7.10 -6.58
N ARG A 119 -12.15 -5.98 -6.15
CA ARG A 119 -11.86 -4.85 -7.03
C ARG A 119 -10.91 -5.27 -8.16
N ALA A 120 -9.82 -5.97 -7.85
CA ALA A 120 -8.89 -6.45 -8.88
C ALA A 120 -9.60 -7.30 -9.94
N ARG A 121 -10.44 -8.24 -9.50
CA ARG A 121 -11.26 -9.10 -10.37
C ARG A 121 -12.24 -8.31 -11.23
N ARG A 122 -12.95 -7.32 -10.66
CA ARG A 122 -13.86 -6.45 -11.43
C ARG A 122 -13.11 -5.68 -12.51
N LEU A 123 -11.97 -5.07 -12.16
CA LEU A 123 -11.18 -4.28 -13.10
C LEU A 123 -10.49 -5.14 -14.17
N ALA A 124 -10.17 -6.40 -13.87
CA ALA A 124 -9.71 -7.35 -14.88
C ALA A 124 -10.75 -7.58 -15.99
N GLY A 125 -12.04 -7.44 -15.68
CA GLY A 125 -13.13 -7.47 -16.67
C GLY A 125 -13.17 -6.25 -17.61
N LEU A 126 -12.39 -5.20 -17.33
CA LEU A 126 -12.25 -4.03 -18.21
C LEU A 126 -11.07 -4.13 -19.19
N LEU A 127 -10.26 -5.19 -19.07
CA LEU A 127 -9.21 -5.48 -20.03
C LEU A 127 -9.82 -5.94 -21.36
N ASP A 128 -9.06 -5.79 -22.43
CA ASP A 128 -9.46 -6.21 -23.77
C ASP A 128 -9.78 -7.71 -23.76
N PRO A 129 -10.79 -8.15 -24.53
CA PRO A 129 -11.05 -9.57 -24.72
C PRO A 129 -9.78 -10.28 -25.24
N PRO A 130 -9.45 -11.48 -24.73
CA PRO A 130 -8.37 -12.29 -25.29
C PRO A 130 -8.58 -12.52 -26.80
N VAL A 131 -7.49 -12.69 -27.54
CA VAL A 131 -7.58 -13.11 -28.95
C VAL A 131 -8.22 -14.50 -29.03
N GLU A 132 -8.84 -14.85 -30.16
CA GLU A 132 -9.62 -16.09 -30.30
C GLU A 132 -8.85 -17.33 -29.78
N GLY A 133 -9.36 -17.91 -28.68
CA GLY A 133 -8.83 -19.12 -28.05
C GLY A 133 -7.86 -18.90 -26.88
N GLY A 134 -7.55 -17.65 -26.52
CA GLY A 134 -6.76 -17.28 -25.33
C GLY A 134 -7.59 -17.04 -24.08
N ASP A 135 -6.94 -17.09 -22.92
CA ASP A 135 -7.49 -16.69 -21.62
C ASP A 135 -6.62 -15.59 -21.01
N LEU A 136 -7.25 -14.69 -20.25
CA LEU A 136 -6.54 -13.70 -19.46
C LEU A 136 -5.72 -14.41 -18.39
N PHE A 137 -4.43 -14.06 -18.25
CA PHE A 137 -3.62 -14.71 -17.22
C PHE A 137 -4.10 -14.31 -15.84
N HIS A 138 -4.30 -15.31 -14.99
CA HIS A 138 -4.61 -15.14 -13.59
C HIS A 138 -3.70 -16.04 -12.74
N ALA A 139 -3.08 -15.44 -11.73
CA ALA A 139 -2.39 -16.17 -10.68
C ALA A 139 -2.91 -15.75 -9.30
N GLU A 140 -3.19 -16.75 -8.46
CA GLU A 140 -3.49 -16.56 -7.05
C GLU A 140 -2.33 -17.11 -6.21
N SER A 141 -1.78 -16.26 -5.35
CA SER A 141 -0.74 -16.65 -4.42
C SER A 141 -1.32 -17.22 -3.12
N SER A 142 -0.62 -18.19 -2.53
CA SER A 142 -0.84 -18.65 -1.15
C SER A 142 -0.76 -17.54 -0.06
N ARG A 143 -0.30 -16.34 -0.43
CA ARG A 143 -0.24 -15.13 0.42
C ARG A 143 -1.39 -14.16 0.16
N GLY A 144 -2.36 -14.50 -0.70
CA GLY A 144 -3.56 -13.71 -0.95
C GLY A 144 -3.43 -12.64 -2.03
N PHE A 145 -2.31 -12.61 -2.79
CA PHE A 145 -2.18 -11.76 -3.97
C PHE A 145 -2.90 -12.39 -5.16
N ASN A 146 -3.64 -11.59 -5.91
CA ASN A 146 -4.21 -11.94 -7.20
C ASN A 146 -3.56 -11.06 -8.26
N VAL A 147 -3.05 -11.69 -9.31
CA VAL A 147 -2.41 -11.03 -10.46
C VAL A 147 -3.22 -11.35 -11.70
N TYR A 148 -3.68 -10.33 -12.39
CA TYR A 148 -4.39 -10.43 -13.66
C TYR A 148 -3.59 -9.71 -14.74
N THR A 149 -3.26 -10.41 -15.83
CA THR A 149 -2.46 -9.82 -16.92
C THR A 149 -3.17 -10.00 -18.24
N GLY A 150 -3.34 -8.90 -18.96
CA GLY A 150 -4.00 -8.83 -20.25
C GLY A 150 -3.60 -7.57 -21.00
N ARG A 151 -4.50 -7.04 -21.83
CA ARG A 151 -4.28 -5.81 -22.59
C ARG A 151 -5.36 -4.78 -22.28
N LYS A 152 -5.04 -3.51 -22.47
CA LYS A 152 -6.02 -2.44 -22.54
C LYS A 152 -5.70 -1.58 -23.75
N LEU A 153 -6.66 -1.43 -24.67
CA LEU A 153 -6.44 -0.69 -25.92
C LEU A 153 -5.18 -1.18 -26.66
N GLY A 154 -4.95 -2.50 -26.64
CA GLY A 154 -3.79 -3.15 -27.23
C GLY A 154 -2.50 -3.11 -26.39
N VAL A 155 -2.42 -2.34 -25.30
CA VAL A 155 -1.21 -2.23 -24.48
C VAL A 155 -1.22 -3.24 -23.33
N PRO A 156 -0.14 -4.02 -23.10
CA PRO A 156 -0.08 -4.97 -21.98
C PRO A 156 -0.15 -4.29 -20.60
N ILE A 157 -1.08 -4.73 -19.75
CA ILE A 157 -1.29 -4.23 -18.40
C ILE A 157 -1.47 -5.38 -17.42
N THR A 158 -0.93 -5.21 -16.21
CA THR A 158 -1.15 -6.12 -15.09
C THR A 158 -1.93 -5.41 -13.96
N ILE A 159 -2.92 -6.08 -13.38
CA ILE A 159 -3.68 -5.63 -12.22
C ILE A 159 -3.34 -6.53 -11.04
N ILE A 160 -2.95 -5.95 -9.90
CA ILE A 160 -2.50 -6.70 -8.72
C ILE A 160 -3.32 -6.31 -7.48
N SER A 161 -3.95 -7.30 -6.84
CA SER A 161 -4.54 -7.12 -5.50
C SER A 161 -3.43 -7.12 -4.44
N THR A 162 -3.05 -5.93 -4.00
CA THR A 162 -1.95 -5.68 -3.08
C THR A 162 -2.33 -5.94 -1.63
N GLY A 163 -3.60 -5.88 -1.24
CA GLY A 163 -3.99 -5.95 0.17
C GLY A 163 -3.76 -4.63 0.90
N MET A 164 -3.46 -4.71 2.21
CA MET A 164 -3.38 -3.56 3.11
C MET A 164 -1.99 -3.45 3.76
N GLY A 165 -1.54 -2.22 3.93
CA GLY A 165 -0.32 -1.83 4.61
C GLY A 165 0.90 -1.75 3.70
N ILE A 166 1.82 -0.90 4.15
CA ILE A 166 3.14 -0.67 3.57
C ILE A 166 3.92 -1.95 3.24
N PRO A 167 3.98 -3.00 4.11
CA PRO A 167 4.72 -4.23 3.78
C PRO A 167 4.15 -4.97 2.57
N MET A 168 2.83 -4.91 2.36
CA MET A 168 2.23 -5.57 1.21
C MET A 168 2.56 -4.85 -0.10
N MET A 169 2.56 -3.51 -0.08
CA MET A 169 3.07 -2.71 -1.20
C MET A 169 4.56 -2.99 -1.46
N ASP A 170 5.35 -3.20 -0.41
CA ASP A 170 6.77 -3.55 -0.53
C ASP A 170 6.98 -4.85 -1.31
N PHE A 171 6.24 -5.91 -0.96
CA PHE A 171 6.27 -7.17 -1.71
C PHE A 171 5.92 -6.97 -3.18
N VAL A 172 4.81 -6.27 -3.47
CA VAL A 172 4.39 -6.06 -4.86
C VAL A 172 5.44 -5.32 -5.67
N VAL A 173 5.95 -4.19 -5.19
CA VAL A 173 6.90 -3.38 -5.96
C VAL A 173 8.24 -4.10 -6.11
N ARG A 174 8.80 -4.68 -5.05
CA ARG A 174 10.11 -5.35 -5.12
C ARG A 174 10.08 -6.61 -5.95
N GLU A 175 9.04 -7.44 -5.77
CA GLU A 175 8.99 -8.72 -6.46
C GLU A 175 8.70 -8.57 -7.94
N THR A 176 7.78 -7.67 -8.32
CA THR A 176 7.55 -7.37 -9.74
C THR A 176 8.78 -6.73 -10.39
N ARG A 177 9.46 -5.82 -9.69
CA ARG A 177 10.69 -5.20 -10.20
C ARG A 177 11.79 -6.21 -10.50
N ALA A 178 11.89 -7.30 -9.74
CA ALA A 178 12.92 -8.31 -9.95
C ALA A 178 12.69 -9.21 -11.16
N ILE A 179 11.46 -9.30 -11.66
CA ILE A 179 11.08 -10.20 -12.77
C ILE A 179 10.69 -9.46 -14.05
N VAL A 180 10.44 -8.15 -13.97
CA VAL A 180 10.17 -7.28 -15.11
C VAL A 180 11.47 -6.59 -15.53
N GLU A 181 11.67 -6.39 -16.83
CA GLU A 181 12.80 -5.65 -17.40
C GLU A 181 12.39 -4.24 -17.84
N GLY A 182 13.35 -3.33 -18.01
CA GLY A 182 13.10 -1.95 -18.43
C GLY A 182 12.40 -1.09 -17.37
N GLN A 183 12.01 0.14 -17.72
CA GLN A 183 11.27 1.01 -16.80
C GLN A 183 9.85 0.48 -16.56
N MET A 184 9.31 0.68 -15.36
CA MET A 184 7.94 0.28 -14.98
C MET A 184 7.11 1.50 -14.56
N ALA A 185 5.82 1.49 -14.90
CA ALA A 185 4.83 2.43 -14.38
C ALA A 185 3.86 1.74 -13.42
N PHE A 186 3.66 2.37 -12.27
CA PHE A 186 2.62 1.99 -11.30
C PHE A 186 1.55 3.07 -11.19
N MET A 187 0.30 2.67 -11.41
CA MET A 187 -0.86 3.39 -10.89
C MET A 187 -1.44 2.63 -9.71
N ARG A 188 -1.72 3.34 -8.60
CA ARG A 188 -2.49 2.79 -7.50
C ARG A 188 -3.92 3.33 -7.51
N LEU A 189 -4.91 2.44 -7.43
CA LEU A 189 -6.31 2.78 -7.12
C LEU A 189 -6.69 2.26 -5.73
N GLY A 190 -6.68 3.18 -4.77
CA GLY A 190 -7.02 2.92 -3.38
C GLY A 190 -8.37 3.48 -2.96
N THR A 191 -8.64 3.37 -1.67
CA THR A 191 -9.72 4.07 -0.97
C THR A 191 -9.13 4.80 0.22
N CYS A 192 -9.73 5.90 0.63
CA CYS A 192 -9.20 6.73 1.71
C CYS A 192 -10.31 7.32 2.59
N GLY A 193 -9.90 7.80 3.76
CA GLY A 193 -10.64 8.84 4.46
C GLY A 193 -10.28 10.21 3.90
N LEU A 194 -11.27 11.02 3.57
CA LEU A 194 -11.11 12.44 3.30
C LEU A 194 -10.93 13.17 4.64
N ILE A 195 -10.01 14.13 4.67
CA ILE A 195 -9.65 14.89 5.88
C ILE A 195 -9.61 16.40 5.61
N ASP A 196 -9.69 16.82 4.35
CA ASP A 196 -9.97 18.20 4.01
C ASP A 196 -11.40 18.58 4.42
N ALA A 197 -11.64 19.87 4.61
CA ALA A 197 -12.91 20.35 5.15
C ALA A 197 -14.07 20.37 4.15
N THR A 198 -13.81 20.15 2.86
CA THR A 198 -14.71 20.59 1.78
C THR A 198 -15.17 19.49 0.84
N SER A 199 -14.40 18.41 0.71
CA SER A 199 -14.66 17.38 -0.28
C SER A 199 -15.77 16.42 0.20
N PRO A 200 -16.84 16.22 -0.59
CA PRO A 200 -17.86 15.23 -0.26
C PRO A 200 -17.33 13.81 -0.44
N VAL A 201 -17.93 12.84 0.27
CA VAL A 201 -17.66 11.43 0.03
C VAL A 201 -17.95 11.05 -1.42
N GLY A 202 -17.16 10.11 -1.95
CA GLY A 202 -17.12 9.75 -3.36
C GLY A 202 -16.09 10.51 -4.18
N THR A 203 -15.56 11.65 -3.68
CA THR A 203 -14.48 12.40 -4.34
C THR A 203 -13.28 11.48 -4.62
N VAL A 204 -12.75 11.55 -5.84
CA VAL A 204 -11.52 10.87 -6.23
C VAL A 204 -10.37 11.86 -6.12
N SER A 205 -9.38 11.53 -5.30
CA SER A 205 -8.21 12.39 -5.09
C SER A 205 -6.97 11.74 -5.66
N VAL A 206 -6.25 12.45 -6.53
CA VAL A 206 -4.91 12.06 -6.99
C VAL A 206 -3.87 12.66 -6.03
N ALA A 207 -2.98 11.82 -5.51
CA ALA A 207 -1.90 12.22 -4.61
C ALA A 207 -0.74 12.92 -5.36
N ALA A 208 -1.08 13.92 -6.19
CA ALA A 208 -0.15 14.61 -7.09
C ALA A 208 0.78 15.60 -6.36
N LYS A 209 0.51 15.92 -5.09
CA LYS A 209 1.42 16.71 -4.25
C LYS A 209 2.36 15.82 -3.41
N GLY A 210 2.36 14.52 -3.68
CA GLY A 210 3.12 13.52 -2.95
C GLY A 210 2.36 12.88 -1.80
N SER A 211 3.09 12.18 -0.94
CA SER A 211 2.55 11.53 0.25
C SER A 211 3.49 11.69 1.44
N VAL A 212 2.93 11.88 2.64
CA VAL A 212 3.64 11.74 3.92
C VAL A 212 3.34 10.38 4.55
N PHE A 213 4.15 9.97 5.52
CA PHE A 213 3.96 8.76 6.31
C PHE A 213 3.78 9.09 7.79
N VAL A 214 2.74 8.52 8.39
CA VAL A 214 2.45 8.60 9.82
C VAL A 214 2.67 7.22 10.42
N ARG A 215 3.71 7.09 11.26
CA ARG A 215 4.01 5.83 11.95
C ARG A 215 3.87 5.97 13.45
N ARG A 216 3.36 4.94 14.11
CA ARG A 216 3.36 4.82 15.57
C ARG A 216 4.79 4.56 16.06
N GLU A 217 5.18 5.18 17.17
CA GLU A 217 6.44 4.92 17.86
C GLU A 217 6.16 4.05 19.09
N PRO A 218 6.45 2.73 19.06
CA PRO A 218 6.17 1.85 20.19
C PRO A 218 6.87 2.27 21.48
N ASP A 219 8.07 2.85 21.38
CA ASP A 219 8.86 3.28 22.54
C ASP A 219 8.13 4.37 23.35
N ALA A 220 7.30 5.21 22.71
CA ALA A 220 6.51 6.25 23.37
C ALA A 220 5.47 5.69 24.35
N PHE A 221 5.13 4.40 24.24
CA PHE A 221 4.17 3.71 25.11
C PHE A 221 4.87 2.95 26.25
N SER A 222 6.17 3.22 26.43
CA SER A 222 6.97 2.85 27.60
C SER A 222 7.29 4.10 28.44
N ASP A 223 8.32 4.04 29.29
CA ASP A 223 8.79 5.18 30.10
C ASP A 223 9.67 6.17 29.31
N ALA A 224 9.76 6.03 27.98
CA ALA A 224 10.57 6.90 27.13
C ALA A 224 9.88 8.24 26.85
N ASP A 225 10.65 9.33 26.88
CA ASP A 225 10.23 10.68 26.52
C ASP A 225 10.38 10.90 25.01
N VAL A 226 9.48 10.27 24.24
CA VAL A 226 9.42 10.38 22.78
C VAL A 226 7.97 10.51 22.31
N GLU A 227 7.75 11.24 21.23
CA GLU A 227 6.42 11.44 20.65
C GLU A 227 5.80 10.12 20.17
N PRO A 228 4.50 9.88 20.39
CA PRO A 228 3.82 8.62 20.05
C PRO A 228 3.68 8.37 18.55
N TYR A 229 3.82 9.41 17.73
CA TYR A 229 3.73 9.33 16.28
C TYR A 229 4.85 10.11 15.62
N ARG A 230 5.42 9.57 14.54
CA ARG A 230 6.36 10.28 13.68
C ARG A 230 5.73 10.54 12.33
N ILE A 231 5.86 11.78 11.87
CA ILE A 231 5.37 12.22 10.55
C ILE A 231 6.57 12.54 9.66
N SER A 232 6.68 11.85 8.52
CA SER A 232 7.76 12.02 7.56
C SER A 232 7.66 13.35 6.79
N LEU A 233 8.70 13.65 6.01
CA LEU A 233 8.58 14.61 4.91
C LEU A 233 7.78 13.99 3.75
N PRO A 234 7.16 14.82 2.89
CA PRO A 234 6.45 14.33 1.72
C PRO A 234 7.42 13.75 0.69
N ILE A 235 7.05 12.62 0.09
CA ILE A 235 7.72 12.02 -1.06
C ILE A 235 6.90 12.35 -2.32
N PRO A 236 7.51 12.91 -3.37
CA PRO A 236 6.80 13.25 -4.60
C PRO A 236 6.37 12.01 -5.39
N CYS A 237 5.33 12.19 -6.21
CA CYS A 237 4.94 11.24 -7.26
C CYS A 237 5.73 11.51 -8.56
N ASP A 238 5.51 10.69 -9.58
CA ASP A 238 5.81 11.08 -10.96
C ASP A 238 4.79 12.13 -11.46
N GLU A 239 5.28 13.30 -11.88
CA GLU A 239 4.44 14.43 -12.26
C GLU A 239 3.68 14.19 -13.57
N THR A 240 4.35 13.59 -14.56
CA THR A 240 3.78 13.31 -15.89
C THR A 240 2.65 12.29 -15.78
N LEU A 241 2.91 11.15 -15.13
CA LEU A 241 1.94 10.10 -14.89
C LEU A 241 0.74 10.62 -14.09
N SER A 242 0.98 11.46 -13.08
CA SER A 242 -0.09 12.09 -12.29
C SER A 242 -0.93 13.07 -13.13
N ALA A 243 -0.32 13.83 -14.04
CA ALA A 243 -1.05 14.74 -14.92
C ALA A 243 -1.97 13.98 -15.88
N ILE A 244 -1.49 12.86 -16.46
CA ILE A 244 -2.29 11.96 -17.29
C ILE A 244 -3.44 11.38 -16.45
N ALA A 245 -3.16 10.89 -15.24
CA ALA A 245 -4.17 10.33 -14.33
C ALA A 245 -5.30 11.32 -14.04
N VAL A 246 -4.97 12.58 -13.76
CA VAL A 246 -5.97 13.63 -13.50
C VAL A 246 -6.83 13.89 -14.74
N ALA A 247 -6.24 13.91 -15.93
CA ALA A 247 -6.98 14.13 -17.17
C ALA A 247 -7.96 12.97 -17.45
N GLU A 248 -7.48 11.73 -17.37
CA GLU A 248 -8.32 10.53 -17.56
C GLU A 248 -9.42 10.42 -16.52
N LEU A 249 -9.11 10.68 -15.25
CA LEU A 249 -10.12 10.66 -14.19
C LEU A 249 -11.20 11.70 -14.44
N LYS A 250 -10.84 12.93 -14.81
CA LYS A 250 -11.85 13.96 -15.12
C LYS A 250 -12.74 13.56 -16.30
N GLU A 251 -12.17 12.95 -17.33
CA GLU A 251 -12.92 12.48 -18.50
C GLU A 251 -13.87 11.32 -18.13
N GLN A 252 -13.37 10.28 -17.48
CA GLN A 252 -14.16 9.07 -17.19
C GLN A 252 -15.14 9.25 -16.02
N MET A 253 -14.81 10.10 -15.05
CA MET A 253 -15.72 10.40 -13.94
C MET A 253 -16.83 11.36 -14.38
N GLY A 254 -16.55 12.33 -15.25
CA GLY A 254 -17.53 13.33 -15.67
C GLY A 254 -18.23 13.99 -14.47
N ASP A 255 -19.56 14.03 -14.49
CA ASP A 255 -20.37 14.57 -13.39
C ASP A 255 -20.62 13.57 -12.24
N LEU A 256 -20.14 12.32 -12.36
CA LEU A 256 -20.36 11.27 -11.35
C LEU A 256 -19.66 11.60 -10.02
N SER A 257 -18.47 12.21 -10.10
CA SER A 257 -17.69 12.58 -8.92
C SER A 257 -16.70 13.69 -9.19
N ASN A 258 -16.37 14.41 -8.12
CA ASN A 258 -15.28 15.37 -8.13
C ASN A 258 -13.93 14.65 -8.25
N VAL A 259 -13.07 15.19 -9.11
CA VAL A 259 -11.67 14.79 -9.22
C VAL A 259 -10.79 15.94 -8.73
N ILE A 260 -10.05 15.70 -7.65
CA ILE A 260 -9.16 16.69 -7.02
C ILE A 260 -7.72 16.20 -6.99
N THR A 261 -6.79 17.13 -6.73
CA THR A 261 -5.39 16.80 -6.42
C THR A 261 -5.02 17.29 -5.03
N GLY A 262 -4.17 16.53 -4.34
CA GLY A 262 -3.78 16.89 -2.97
C GLY A 262 -2.57 16.14 -2.48
N LEU A 263 -2.19 16.44 -1.23
CA LEU A 263 -1.19 15.67 -0.50
C LEU A 263 -1.89 14.50 0.20
N ASN A 264 -1.30 13.32 0.11
CA ASN A 264 -1.76 12.13 0.83
C ASN A 264 -0.99 11.92 2.14
N ALA A 265 -1.62 11.26 3.10
CA ALA A 265 -0.93 10.63 4.22
C ALA A 265 -1.19 9.12 4.19
N SER A 266 -0.13 8.32 4.26
CA SER A 266 -0.25 6.90 4.56
C SER A 266 0.01 6.67 6.04
N ALA A 267 -0.76 5.79 6.67
CA ALA A 267 -0.62 5.41 8.07
C ALA A 267 -0.22 3.93 8.18
N ASP A 268 0.60 3.59 9.18
CA ASP A 268 0.96 2.19 9.46
C ASP A 268 -0.16 1.37 10.13
N SER A 269 -1.24 2.04 10.54
CA SER A 269 -2.40 1.43 11.20
C SER A 269 -3.66 2.17 10.83
N PHE A 270 -4.75 1.41 10.61
CA PHE A 270 -6.06 1.98 10.33
C PHE A 270 -6.68 2.72 11.51
N TYR A 271 -6.26 2.40 12.75
CA TYR A 271 -6.85 2.96 13.97
C TYR A 271 -5.92 4.00 14.59
N SER A 272 -4.79 3.56 15.13
CA SER A 272 -3.89 4.37 15.96
C SER A 272 -3.34 5.58 15.20
N SER A 273 -2.61 5.36 14.10
CA SER A 273 -1.97 6.42 13.29
C SER A 273 -2.92 7.11 12.32
N GLN A 274 -4.19 6.70 12.25
CA GLN A 274 -5.27 7.48 11.66
C GLN A 274 -6.11 8.25 12.68
N ALA A 275 -5.63 8.36 13.93
CA ALA A 275 -6.26 9.12 15.00
C ALA A 275 -7.71 8.70 15.29
N ARG A 276 -8.01 7.40 15.16
CA ARG A 276 -9.30 6.87 15.59
C ARG A 276 -9.24 6.61 17.08
N GLN A 277 -10.18 7.18 17.81
CA GLN A 277 -10.24 7.06 19.26
C GLN A 277 -11.17 5.92 19.67
N GLY A 278 -10.76 5.16 20.68
CA GLY A 278 -11.55 4.11 21.31
C GLY A 278 -11.05 3.81 22.72
N ALA A 279 -11.94 3.36 23.61
CA ALA A 279 -11.58 3.14 25.02
C ALA A 279 -10.77 1.86 25.28
N ALA A 280 -10.66 0.98 24.29
CA ALA A 280 -10.02 -0.33 24.45
C ALA A 280 -8.49 -0.29 24.45
N PHE A 281 -7.88 0.77 23.92
CA PHE A 281 -6.43 0.90 23.76
C PHE A 281 -5.96 2.31 24.13
N ASP A 282 -4.85 2.42 24.86
CA ASP A 282 -4.15 3.70 25.08
C ASP A 282 -3.31 4.04 23.85
N ASP A 283 -3.95 4.63 22.84
CA ASP A 283 -3.29 5.01 21.58
C ASP A 283 -2.63 6.39 21.64
N ARG A 284 -2.92 7.23 22.65
CA ARG A 284 -2.35 8.58 22.80
C ARG A 284 -2.45 9.45 21.52
N ASN A 285 -3.52 9.28 20.74
CA ASN A 285 -3.65 9.84 19.38
C ASN A 285 -4.62 11.02 19.26
N GLY A 286 -5.10 11.59 20.38
CA GLY A 286 -6.16 12.59 20.35
C GLY A 286 -5.81 13.90 19.66
N GLY A 287 -4.53 14.30 19.66
CA GLY A 287 -4.05 15.49 18.94
C GLY A 287 -3.50 15.23 17.54
N LEU A 288 -3.45 13.96 17.11
CA LEU A 288 -2.69 13.58 15.90
C LEU A 288 -3.28 14.17 14.61
N MET A 289 -4.61 14.26 14.48
CA MET A 289 -5.22 14.89 13.30
C MET A 289 -4.89 16.38 13.21
N ASP A 290 -4.94 17.10 14.33
CA ASP A 290 -4.68 18.53 14.39
C ASP A 290 -3.21 18.82 14.12
N GLU A 291 -2.29 18.01 14.67
CA GLU A 291 -0.87 18.10 14.35
C GLU A 291 -0.61 17.88 12.86
N LEU A 292 -1.21 16.83 12.30
CA LEU A 292 -1.04 16.47 10.89
C LEU A 292 -1.53 17.57 9.96
N LEU A 293 -2.73 18.12 10.19
CA LEU A 293 -3.31 19.21 9.42
C LEU A 293 -2.60 20.55 9.67
N GLY A 294 -2.10 20.79 10.88
CA GLY A 294 -1.30 21.98 11.21
C GLY A 294 0.05 21.99 10.50
N ARG A 295 0.69 20.82 10.40
CA ARG A 295 1.96 20.65 9.68
C ARG A 295 1.79 20.64 8.16
N TYR A 296 0.70 20.06 7.67
CA TYR A 296 0.40 19.94 6.25
C TYR A 296 -1.03 20.41 5.93
N PRO A 297 -1.26 21.74 5.80
CA PRO A 297 -2.60 22.28 5.52
C PRO A 297 -3.21 21.83 4.18
N GLY A 298 -2.39 21.36 3.25
CA GLY A 298 -2.81 20.85 1.93
C GLY A 298 -3.12 19.35 1.89
N LEU A 299 -3.18 18.68 3.05
CA LEU A 299 -3.46 17.25 3.16
C LEU A 299 -4.94 16.97 2.92
N THR A 300 -5.24 16.08 1.97
CA THR A 300 -6.61 15.78 1.53
C THR A 300 -7.05 14.38 1.92
N THR A 301 -6.14 13.41 1.86
CA THR A 301 -6.47 11.99 2.01
C THR A 301 -5.61 11.30 3.05
N LEU A 302 -6.18 10.28 3.67
CA LEU A 302 -5.53 9.41 4.64
C LEU A 302 -5.83 7.94 4.30
N GLU A 303 -4.80 7.18 3.93
CA GLU A 303 -4.85 5.74 3.59
C GLU A 303 -3.61 5.03 4.15
N MET A 304 -3.15 3.92 3.57
CA MET A 304 -2.17 3.02 4.22
C MET A 304 -1.03 2.49 3.31
N GLU A 305 -0.93 2.86 2.03
CA GLU A 305 0.08 2.30 1.12
C GLU A 305 0.79 3.29 0.18
N THR A 306 0.13 4.36 -0.26
CA THR A 306 0.63 5.26 -1.33
C THR A 306 2.04 5.80 -1.06
N PHE A 307 2.36 6.15 0.19
CA PHE A 307 3.68 6.62 0.57
C PHE A 307 4.79 5.65 0.18
N HIS A 308 4.59 4.36 0.45
CA HIS A 308 5.63 3.36 0.22
C HIS A 308 5.83 3.09 -1.26
N LEU A 309 4.75 3.16 -2.05
CA LEU A 309 4.86 3.11 -3.50
C LEU A 309 5.75 4.24 -4.03
N TYR A 310 5.52 5.47 -3.56
CA TYR A 310 6.33 6.63 -3.97
C TYR A 310 7.77 6.54 -3.46
N ASP A 311 7.97 6.07 -2.23
CA ASP A 311 9.30 5.90 -1.65
C ASP A 311 10.13 4.88 -2.44
N LEU A 312 9.55 3.71 -2.75
CA LEU A 312 10.21 2.69 -3.55
C LEU A 312 10.47 3.14 -4.98
N ALA A 313 9.53 3.86 -5.61
CA ALA A 313 9.74 4.46 -6.92
C ALA A 313 10.96 5.41 -6.90
N ARG A 314 11.07 6.26 -5.87
CA ARG A 314 12.19 7.21 -5.68
C ARG A 314 13.54 6.49 -5.53
N VAL A 315 13.59 5.37 -4.80
CA VAL A 315 14.85 4.63 -4.58
C VAL A 315 15.10 3.54 -5.62
N SER A 316 14.29 3.46 -6.67
CA SER A 316 14.45 2.49 -7.77
C SER A 316 15.48 2.90 -8.82
N HIS A 317 16.15 4.05 -8.63
CA HIS A 317 17.11 4.63 -9.57
C HIS A 317 16.53 4.88 -10.97
N GLY A 318 15.28 5.35 -11.04
CA GLY A 318 14.59 5.69 -12.30
C GLY A 318 13.91 4.50 -12.99
N SER A 319 14.08 3.28 -12.48
CA SER A 319 13.47 2.08 -13.06
C SER A 319 11.97 1.95 -12.77
N VAL A 320 11.43 2.70 -11.81
CA VAL A 320 10.00 2.72 -11.46
C VAL A 320 9.52 4.15 -11.34
N ILE A 321 8.46 4.48 -12.08
CA ILE A 321 7.66 5.70 -11.91
C ILE A 321 6.29 5.34 -11.34
N ALA A 322 5.70 6.22 -10.52
CA ALA A 322 4.46 5.90 -9.83
C ALA A 322 3.56 7.12 -9.56
N SER A 323 2.25 6.89 -9.63
CA SER A 323 1.21 7.80 -9.15
C SER A 323 0.08 7.00 -8.49
N ALA A 324 -0.77 7.69 -7.72
CA ALA A 324 -1.84 7.08 -6.96
C ALA A 324 -3.09 7.97 -6.92
N ALA A 325 -4.25 7.34 -7.04
CA ALA A 325 -5.53 7.93 -6.74
C ALA A 325 -6.28 7.11 -5.69
N ALA A 326 -7.12 7.78 -4.91
CA ALA A 326 -7.96 7.14 -3.91
C ALA A 326 -9.38 7.72 -3.92
N ILE A 327 -10.37 6.82 -3.77
CA ILE A 327 -11.78 7.19 -3.62
C ILE A 327 -12.06 7.46 -2.14
N GLY A 328 -12.58 8.64 -1.84
CA GLY A 328 -12.95 9.05 -0.48
C GLY A 328 -14.22 8.36 0.00
N LEU A 329 -14.11 7.32 0.82
CA LEU A 329 -15.28 6.57 1.31
C LEU A 329 -15.92 7.18 2.56
N ALA A 330 -15.13 7.90 3.35
CA ALA A 330 -15.56 8.51 4.60
C ALA A 330 -14.98 9.91 4.74
N GLN A 331 -15.77 10.87 5.22
CA GLN A 331 -15.32 12.22 5.53
C GLN A 331 -15.07 12.33 7.03
N ARG A 332 -13.81 12.47 7.43
CA ARG A 332 -13.37 12.34 8.83
C ARG A 332 -13.81 13.49 9.74
N LYS A 333 -14.21 14.63 9.17
CA LYS A 333 -14.72 15.79 9.91
C LYS A 333 -16.23 15.78 10.09
N SER A 334 -16.99 15.51 9.03
CA SER A 334 -18.45 15.46 9.08
C SER A 334 -19.01 14.11 9.52
N ASN A 335 -18.18 13.06 9.52
CA ASN A 335 -18.56 11.68 9.76
C ASN A 335 -19.52 11.09 8.70
N ASP A 336 -19.54 11.68 7.50
CA ASP A 336 -20.29 11.14 6.37
C ASP A 336 -19.61 9.88 5.81
N PHE A 337 -20.42 8.95 5.32
CA PHE A 337 -19.98 7.73 4.65
C PHE A 337 -20.69 7.59 3.31
N ILE A 338 -19.97 7.07 2.32
CA ILE A 338 -20.55 6.79 1.01
C ILE A 338 -21.51 5.59 1.08
N ASP A 339 -22.59 5.66 0.31
CA ASP A 339 -23.49 4.53 0.12
C ASP A 339 -22.82 3.40 -0.69
N ALA A 340 -23.02 2.15 -0.27
CA ALA A 340 -22.40 0.98 -0.88
C ALA A 340 -22.78 0.81 -2.36
N SER A 341 -23.98 1.21 -2.78
CA SER A 341 -24.43 1.10 -4.17
C SER A 341 -23.61 1.96 -5.14
N ARG A 342 -23.00 3.04 -4.64
CA ARG A 342 -22.18 3.96 -5.46
C ARG A 342 -20.73 3.52 -5.58
N ILE A 343 -20.22 2.69 -4.67
CA ILE A 343 -18.80 2.32 -4.62
C ILE A 343 -18.38 1.59 -5.89
N ALA A 344 -19.18 0.61 -6.33
CA ALA A 344 -18.84 -0.21 -7.49
C ALA A 344 -18.71 0.63 -8.77
N GLU A 345 -19.64 1.56 -9.01
CA GLU A 345 -19.61 2.43 -10.18
C GLU A 345 -18.39 3.37 -10.15
N LEU A 346 -18.09 3.97 -8.99
CA LEU A 346 -16.91 4.83 -8.83
C LEU A 346 -15.61 4.05 -9.04
N GLU A 347 -15.51 2.84 -8.50
CA GLU A 347 -14.34 1.98 -8.68
C GLU A 347 -14.15 1.56 -10.14
N GLU A 348 -15.22 1.22 -10.84
CA GLU A 348 -15.17 0.85 -12.26
C GLU A 348 -14.71 2.04 -13.13
N ARG A 349 -15.33 3.22 -12.94
CA ARG A 349 -14.96 4.45 -13.69
C ARG A 349 -13.54 4.92 -13.39
N ALA A 350 -13.15 4.94 -12.12
CA ALA A 350 -11.78 5.28 -11.74
C ALA A 350 -10.78 4.23 -12.24
N GLY A 351 -11.14 2.95 -12.20
CA GLY A 351 -10.31 1.87 -12.74
C GLY A 351 -10.09 2.00 -14.23
N GLU A 352 -11.14 2.24 -15.01
CA GLU A 352 -11.06 2.51 -16.45
C GLU A 352 -10.12 3.68 -16.74
N ALA A 353 -10.25 4.80 -16.02
CA ALA A 353 -9.39 5.97 -16.17
C ALA A 353 -7.92 5.64 -15.93
N LEU A 354 -7.61 4.88 -14.87
CA LEU A 354 -6.23 4.57 -14.52
C LEU A 354 -5.62 3.49 -15.40
N LEU A 355 -6.41 2.58 -15.96
CA LEU A 355 -5.97 1.69 -17.03
C LEU A 355 -5.59 2.51 -18.27
N ARG A 356 -6.43 3.46 -18.70
CA ARG A 356 -6.12 4.38 -19.82
C ARG A 356 -4.90 5.26 -19.54
N THR A 357 -4.70 5.65 -18.29
CA THR A 357 -3.51 6.40 -17.86
C THR A 357 -2.25 5.59 -18.15
N LEU A 358 -2.24 4.30 -17.78
CA LEU A 358 -1.12 3.40 -18.04
C LEU A 358 -0.90 3.15 -19.55
N VAL A 359 -1.98 3.12 -20.35
CA VAL A 359 -1.88 3.06 -21.83
C VAL A 359 -1.17 4.29 -22.38
N LYS A 360 -1.50 5.49 -21.88
CA LYS A 360 -0.92 6.77 -22.35
C LYS A 360 0.45 7.10 -21.75
N CYS A 361 0.90 6.32 -20.77
CA CYS A 361 2.21 6.48 -20.16
C CYS A 361 3.31 6.02 -21.12
N GLU A 362 4.25 6.91 -21.40
CA GLU A 362 5.49 6.60 -22.11
C GLU A 362 6.53 6.08 -21.10
N LEU A 363 7.18 4.97 -21.42
CA LEU A 363 8.28 4.41 -20.64
C LEU A 363 9.57 4.53 -21.43
N GLU A 364 10.69 4.74 -20.72
CA GLU A 364 12.01 4.72 -21.34
C GLU A 364 12.24 3.39 -22.08
N ASN A 365 12.64 3.48 -23.36
CA ASN A 365 12.80 2.39 -24.33
C ASN A 365 11.51 1.84 -24.98
N ASP A 366 10.38 2.58 -24.97
CA ASP A 366 9.22 2.26 -25.81
C ASP A 366 9.44 2.54 -27.33
N ASP A 367 10.58 3.15 -27.70
CA ASP A 367 10.92 3.60 -29.07
C ASP A 367 11.03 2.48 -30.13
N ASP A 368 11.00 1.20 -29.74
CA ASP A 368 10.95 0.05 -30.66
C ASP A 368 9.52 -0.48 -30.91
N GLY A 369 8.49 0.34 -30.66
CA GLY A 369 7.11 0.01 -31.03
C GLY A 369 6.43 -0.94 -30.05
N GLY A 370 6.23 -0.48 -28.81
CA GLY A 370 5.37 -1.12 -27.81
C GLY A 370 5.98 -2.36 -27.17
N CYS A 371 6.19 -2.33 -25.85
CA CYS A 371 6.56 -3.47 -24.99
C CYS A 371 7.11 -4.70 -25.75
N THR A 372 8.37 -4.63 -26.19
CA THR A 372 9.07 -5.69 -26.94
C THR A 372 9.56 -6.82 -26.02
N ASP A 373 9.00 -6.95 -24.81
CA ASP A 373 9.21 -8.16 -24.03
C ASP A 373 8.42 -9.32 -24.66
N SER A 374 9.00 -9.88 -25.72
CA SER A 374 8.55 -11.11 -26.38
C SER A 374 8.44 -12.31 -25.42
N SER A 375 8.91 -12.16 -24.17
CA SER A 375 8.74 -13.15 -23.11
C SER A 375 7.39 -13.06 -22.37
N ILE A 376 6.57 -12.02 -22.60
CA ILE A 376 5.18 -12.01 -22.13
C ILE A 376 4.42 -13.08 -22.92
N ARG A 377 4.11 -14.20 -22.25
CA ARG A 377 3.55 -15.41 -22.87
C ARG A 377 2.02 -15.45 -22.89
N VAL A 378 1.39 -14.40 -22.38
CA VAL A 378 -0.06 -14.33 -22.18
C VAL A 378 -0.66 -13.48 -23.29
N TRP A 379 -1.36 -14.11 -24.23
CA TRP A 379 -2.06 -13.44 -25.33
C TRP A 379 -3.48 -13.98 -25.48
#